data_AF-A0A428C902-F1
#
_entry.id   AF-A0A428C902-F1
#
_cell.length_a   1.000
_cell.length_b   1.000
_cell.length_c   1.000
_cell.angle_alpha   90.00
_cell.angle_beta   90.00
_cell.angle_gamma   90.00
#
_symmetry.space_group_name_H-M   'P 1'
#
loop_
_entity.id
_entity.type
_entity.pdbx_description
1 polymer ?
#
loop_
_entity_poly.entity_id
_entity_poly.type
_entity_poly.pdbx_seq_one_letter_code
_entity_poly.pdbx_strand_id
1 'polypeptide(L)'
;MNLKDLYEESKGIVHKCRKDYHLHLWEKEDWDQEGMLCLYELVSCNPELLEGERHRLYVCFKTKFRNRILDYIRKQESHKRRFDKEPYEEVSEISHRLGEKGLRLDDYYLFHELLKNYKSKQSMEKQELIDRLMGGEVFRGRKALLRELSLIFSEFR
;
A
#
# COMPACT_ATOMS: atom_id res chain seq x y z
N MET A 1 -30.80 15.19 16.56
CA MET A 1 -29.60 15.23 15.69
C MET A 1 -29.84 14.27 14.53
N ASN A 2 -29.58 14.70 13.29
CA ASN A 2 -29.82 13.86 12.11
C ASN A 2 -28.68 12.83 11.97
N LEU A 3 -29.01 11.58 11.64
CA LEU A 3 -28.03 10.52 11.39
C LEU A 3 -27.06 10.91 10.26
N LYS A 4 -27.56 11.62 9.23
CA LYS A 4 -26.74 12.06 8.10
C LYS A 4 -25.62 13.01 8.54
N ASP A 5 -25.93 13.96 9.42
CA ASP A 5 -24.95 14.93 9.93
C ASP A 5 -23.90 14.23 10.79
N LEU A 6 -24.33 13.29 11.64
CA LEU A 6 -23.43 12.47 12.46
C LEU A 6 -22.51 11.57 11.62
N TYR A 7 -23.05 11.03 10.52
CA TYR A 7 -22.27 10.26 9.57
C TYR A 7 -21.23 11.14 8.87
N GLU A 8 -21.62 12.34 8.44
CA GLU A 8 -20.73 13.28 7.76
C GLU A 8 -19.53 13.70 8.63
N GLU A 9 -19.73 13.82 9.95
CA GLU A 9 -18.66 14.05 10.94
C GLU A 9 -17.72 12.84 11.10
N SER A 10 -18.24 11.62 10.94
CA SER A 10 -17.52 10.37 11.22
C SER A 10 -17.03 9.63 9.97
N LYS A 11 -17.41 10.05 8.76
CA LYS A 11 -17.06 9.41 7.48
C LYS A 11 -15.56 9.26 7.25
N GLY A 12 -14.75 10.14 7.86
CA GLY A 12 -13.29 10.02 7.83
C GLY A 12 -12.78 8.68 8.38
N ILE A 13 -13.50 8.09 9.35
CA ILE A 13 -13.20 6.77 9.91
C ILE A 13 -13.43 5.68 8.86
N VAL A 14 -14.56 5.75 8.14
CA VAL A 14 -14.93 4.81 7.07
C VAL A 14 -13.91 4.88 5.95
N HIS A 15 -13.61 6.07 5.45
CA HIS A 15 -12.67 6.26 4.34
C HIS A 15 -11.22 5.92 4.72
N LYS A 16 -10.83 6.10 5.98
CA LYS A 16 -9.53 5.61 6.45
C LYS A 16 -9.51 4.08 6.42
N CYS A 17 -10.56 3.42 6.88
CA CYS A 17 -10.68 1.96 6.82
C CYS A 17 -10.67 1.45 5.37
N ARG A 18 -11.33 2.14 4.43
CA ARG A 18 -11.30 1.85 2.99
C ARG A 18 -9.89 1.93 2.38
N LYS A 19 -9.03 2.80 2.90
CA LYS A 19 -7.63 2.88 2.44
C LYS A 19 -6.79 1.73 3.01
N ASP A 20 -7.10 1.29 4.22
CA ASP A 20 -6.36 0.24 4.91
C ASP A 20 -6.75 -1.17 4.42
N TYR A 21 -7.98 -1.34 3.89
CA TYR A 21 -8.54 -2.62 3.50
C TYR A 21 -9.16 -2.60 2.11
N HIS A 22 -8.94 -3.66 1.36
CA HIS A 22 -9.58 -3.88 0.07
C HIS A 22 -10.71 -4.89 0.21
N LEU A 23 -11.93 -4.49 -0.19
CA LEU A 23 -13.08 -5.38 -0.35
C LEU A 23 -13.42 -5.46 -1.83
N HIS A 24 -13.42 -6.67 -2.37
CA HIS A 24 -13.75 -6.90 -3.78
C HIS A 24 -15.19 -6.44 -4.09
N LEU A 25 -15.38 -5.81 -5.25
CA LEU A 25 -16.63 -5.21 -5.77
C LEU A 25 -17.20 -4.03 -4.98
N TRP A 26 -16.53 -3.57 -3.92
CA TRP A 26 -17.02 -2.42 -3.15
C TRP A 26 -16.53 -1.11 -3.74
N GLU A 27 -17.46 -0.29 -4.21
CA GLU A 27 -17.24 1.10 -4.58
C GLU A 27 -17.29 1.99 -3.34
N LYS A 28 -16.89 3.27 -3.49
CA LYS A 28 -16.87 4.22 -2.37
C LYS A 28 -18.26 4.32 -1.72
N GLU A 29 -19.29 4.28 -2.54
CA GLU A 29 -20.69 4.35 -2.18
C GLU A 29 -21.10 3.16 -1.31
N ASP A 30 -20.59 1.95 -1.58
CA ASP A 30 -20.85 0.76 -0.75
C ASP A 30 -20.22 0.90 0.63
N TRP A 31 -18.98 1.40 0.69
CA TRP A 31 -18.33 1.73 1.96
C TRP A 31 -19.12 2.76 2.76
N ASP A 32 -19.66 3.78 2.07
CA ASP A 32 -20.40 4.84 2.72
C ASP A 32 -21.76 4.35 3.23
N GLN A 33 -22.45 3.52 2.44
CA GLN A 33 -23.69 2.87 2.85
C GLN A 33 -23.49 1.95 4.05
N GLU A 34 -22.52 1.04 4.02
CA GLU A 34 -22.25 0.15 5.15
C GLU A 34 -21.84 0.94 6.40
N GLY A 35 -21.05 2.00 6.21
CA GLY A 35 -20.67 2.91 7.30
C GLY A 35 -21.89 3.53 7.97
N MET A 36 -22.85 4.00 7.18
CA MET A 36 -24.10 4.59 7.68
C MET A 36 -24.96 3.55 8.39
N LEU A 37 -25.10 2.34 7.85
CA LEU A 37 -25.82 1.23 8.48
C LEU A 37 -25.20 0.84 9.82
N CYS A 38 -23.88 0.68 9.86
CA CYS A 38 -23.16 0.32 11.08
C CYS A 38 -23.28 1.41 12.16
N LEU A 39 -23.28 2.69 11.76
CA LEU A 39 -23.47 3.81 12.66
C LEU A 39 -24.90 3.84 13.22
N TYR A 40 -25.89 3.63 12.35
CA TYR A 40 -27.30 3.56 12.73
C TYR A 40 -27.55 2.45 13.75
N GLU A 41 -27.07 1.24 13.49
CA GLU A 41 -27.20 0.11 14.40
C GLU A 41 -26.53 0.39 15.76
N LEU A 42 -25.32 0.96 15.75
CA LEU A 42 -24.59 1.27 16.97
C LEU A 42 -25.39 2.21 17.87
N VAL A 43 -25.90 3.29 17.27
CA VAL A 43 -26.67 4.32 17.96
C VAL A 43 -28.04 3.80 18.39
N SER A 44 -28.69 2.98 17.57
CA SER A 44 -29.99 2.40 17.88
C SER A 44 -29.92 1.42 19.05
N CYS A 45 -28.84 0.63 19.13
CA CYS A 45 -28.62 -0.31 20.22
C CYS A 45 -28.08 0.36 21.49
N ASN A 46 -27.44 1.52 21.40
CA ASN A 46 -26.83 2.22 22.52
C ASN A 46 -27.16 3.73 22.44
N PRO A 47 -28.41 4.13 22.70
CA PRO A 47 -28.83 5.52 22.60
C PRO A 47 -28.02 6.47 23.50
N GLU A 48 -27.47 5.98 24.63
CA GLU A 48 -26.65 6.77 25.54
C GLU A 48 -25.38 7.37 24.88
N LEU A 49 -24.91 6.77 23.78
CA LEU A 49 -23.77 7.29 23.02
C LEU A 49 -24.07 8.59 22.27
N LEU A 50 -25.35 8.92 22.06
CA LEU A 50 -25.76 10.20 21.46
C LEU A 50 -25.74 11.36 22.45
N GLU A 51 -26.02 11.07 23.72
CA GLU A 51 -26.12 12.04 24.82
C GLU A 51 -24.76 12.27 25.50
N GLY A 52 -23.87 11.27 25.46
CA GLY A 52 -22.54 11.35 26.03
C GLY A 52 -21.47 12.03 25.15
N GLU A 53 -20.21 11.88 25.54
CA GLU A 53 -19.06 12.42 24.81
C GLU A 53 -18.94 11.84 23.40
N ARG A 54 -18.90 12.72 22.38
CA ARG A 54 -18.72 12.35 20.96
C ARG A 54 -17.50 11.46 20.72
N HIS A 55 -16.42 11.67 21.46
CA HIS A 55 -15.22 10.84 21.36
C HIS A 55 -15.50 9.35 21.63
N ARG A 56 -16.33 9.03 22.63
CA ARG A 56 -16.69 7.64 22.95
C ARG A 56 -17.44 6.98 21.81
N LEU A 57 -18.41 7.69 21.22
CA LEU A 57 -19.13 7.24 20.03
C LEU A 57 -18.16 6.92 18.87
N TYR A 58 -17.20 7.80 18.58
CA TYR A 58 -16.25 7.61 17.48
C TYR A 58 -15.31 6.42 17.71
N VAL A 59 -14.85 6.19 18.94
CA VAL A 59 -14.02 5.02 19.28
C VAL A 59 -14.82 3.73 19.11
N CYS A 60 -16.05 3.69 19.62
CA CYS A 60 -16.95 2.54 19.47
C CYS A 60 -17.27 2.28 17.99
N PHE A 61 -17.63 3.32 17.24
CA PHE A 61 -17.94 3.22 15.81
C PHE A 61 -16.75 2.72 15.01
N LYS A 62 -15.57 3.31 15.19
CA LYS A 62 -14.33 2.85 14.55
C LYS A 62 -14.08 1.37 14.79
N THR A 63 -14.24 0.91 16.03
CA THR A 63 -13.98 -0.47 16.41
C THR A 63 -15.02 -1.42 15.79
N LYS A 64 -16.31 -1.09 15.90
CA LYS A 64 -17.41 -1.89 15.33
C LYS A 64 -17.32 -1.96 13.80
N PHE A 65 -17.09 -0.84 13.13
CA PHE A 65 -16.98 -0.79 11.69
C PHE A 65 -15.78 -1.60 11.19
N ARG A 66 -14.60 -1.43 11.80
CA ARG A 66 -13.42 -2.24 11.44
C ARG A 66 -13.66 -3.74 11.60
N ASN A 67 -14.27 -4.17 12.71
CA ASN A 67 -14.59 -5.58 12.92
C ASN A 67 -15.53 -6.12 11.86
N ARG A 68 -16.54 -5.34 11.48
CA ARG A 68 -17.48 -5.68 10.41
C ARG A 68 -16.81 -5.87 9.06
N ILE A 69 -15.89 -4.97 8.69
CA ILE A 69 -15.07 -5.09 7.48
C ILE A 69 -14.21 -6.34 7.51
N LEU A 70 -13.55 -6.63 8.64
CA LEU A 70 -12.78 -7.87 8.80
C LEU A 70 -13.65 -9.11 8.64
N ASP A 71 -14.90 -9.09 9.11
CA ASP A 71 -15.83 -10.19 8.90
C ASP A 71 -16.24 -10.35 7.43
N TYR A 72 -16.40 -9.25 6.68
CA TYR A 72 -16.61 -9.31 5.23
C TYR A 72 -15.41 -9.94 4.51
N ILE A 73 -14.18 -9.54 4.88
CA ILE A 73 -12.95 -10.12 4.31
C ILE A 73 -12.87 -11.62 4.63
N ARG A 74 -13.09 -12.03 5.88
CA ARG A 74 -13.11 -13.46 6.27
C ARG A 74 -14.17 -14.25 5.49
N LYS A 75 -15.34 -13.65 5.27
CA LYS A 75 -16.41 -14.26 4.47
C LYS A 75 -16.01 -14.43 3.01
N GLN A 76 -15.27 -13.47 2.42
CA GLN A 76 -14.70 -13.58 1.07
C GLN A 76 -13.61 -14.66 0.99
N GLU A 77 -12.80 -14.81 2.02
CA GLU A 77 -11.75 -15.84 2.07
C GLU A 77 -12.30 -17.26 2.27
N SER A 78 -13.56 -17.39 2.68
CA SER A 78 -14.22 -18.67 2.87
C SER A 78 -14.27 -19.52 1.59
N HIS A 79 -13.87 -20.78 1.72
CA HIS A 79 -13.73 -21.73 0.61
C HIS A 79 -15.03 -21.96 -0.19
N LYS A 80 -16.20 -21.70 0.41
CA LYS A 80 -17.52 -21.85 -0.25
C LYS A 80 -17.88 -20.70 -1.20
N ARG A 81 -17.16 -19.57 -1.15
CA ARG A 81 -17.40 -18.37 -1.98
C ARG A 81 -16.27 -18.07 -2.95
N ARG A 82 -15.47 -19.10 -3.29
CA ARG A 82 -14.38 -18.98 -4.27
C ARG A 82 -14.85 -18.50 -5.65
N PHE A 83 -16.10 -18.75 -6.02
CA PHE A 83 -16.70 -18.25 -7.27
C PHE A 83 -16.91 -16.73 -7.30
N ASP A 84 -17.02 -16.09 -6.13
CA ASP A 84 -17.14 -14.62 -6.01
C ASP A 84 -15.78 -13.92 -5.97
N LYS A 85 -14.67 -14.67 -6.13
CA LYS A 85 -13.33 -14.10 -6.26
C LYS A 85 -13.07 -13.83 -7.73
N GLU A 86 -12.35 -12.75 -8.03
CA GLU A 86 -11.76 -12.55 -9.35
C GLU A 86 -10.98 -13.81 -9.77
N PRO A 87 -10.99 -14.15 -11.07
CA PRO A 87 -10.07 -15.15 -11.58
C PRO A 87 -8.65 -14.76 -11.15
N TYR A 88 -7.85 -15.76 -10.80
CA TYR A 88 -6.45 -15.51 -10.50
C TYR A 88 -5.80 -14.82 -11.70
N GLU A 89 -5.41 -13.56 -11.51
CA GLU A 89 -4.57 -12.82 -12.45
C GLU A 89 -3.11 -13.09 -12.08
N GLU A 90 -2.33 -13.55 -13.06
CA GLU A 90 -0.90 -13.75 -12.89
C GLU A 90 -0.23 -12.41 -12.57
N VAL A 91 0.60 -12.38 -11.52
CA VAL A 91 1.30 -11.15 -11.09
C VAL A 91 2.16 -10.58 -12.22
N SER A 92 2.70 -11.45 -13.07
CA SER A 92 3.44 -11.08 -14.27
C SER A 92 2.60 -10.25 -15.26
N GLU A 93 1.31 -10.57 -15.42
CA GLU A 93 0.38 -9.89 -16.33
C GLU A 93 0.00 -8.50 -15.83
N ILE A 94 -0.17 -8.32 -14.52
CA ILE A 94 -0.53 -7.03 -13.91
C ILE A 94 0.66 -6.20 -13.42
N SER A 95 1.89 -6.72 -13.52
CA SER A 95 3.12 -6.06 -13.06
C SER A 95 3.28 -4.64 -13.62
N HIS A 96 2.83 -4.39 -14.86
CA HIS A 96 2.85 -3.08 -15.50
C HIS A 96 1.89 -2.04 -14.87
N ARG A 97 0.85 -2.51 -14.16
CA ARG A 97 -0.13 -1.65 -13.45
C ARG A 97 0.26 -1.43 -11.99
N LEU A 98 1.05 -2.35 -11.43
CA LEU A 98 1.62 -2.20 -10.10
C LEU A 98 2.77 -1.19 -10.22
N GLY A 99 2.69 -0.08 -9.49
CA GLY A 99 3.78 0.88 -9.39
C GLY A 99 4.95 0.30 -8.58
N GLU A 100 5.57 -0.78 -9.07
CA GLU A 100 6.74 -1.36 -8.44
C GLU A 100 7.86 -0.32 -8.43
N LYS A 101 8.36 -0.01 -7.23
CA LYS A 101 9.51 0.90 -7.04
C LYS A 101 10.85 0.23 -7.38
N GLY A 102 10.83 -0.87 -8.12
CA GLY A 102 11.98 -1.73 -8.40
C GLY A 102 12.32 -1.81 -9.89
N LEU A 103 13.51 -2.31 -10.19
CA LEU A 103 13.90 -2.68 -11.55
C LEU A 103 13.20 -3.98 -11.95
N ARG A 104 12.80 -4.11 -13.22
CA ARG A 104 12.34 -5.40 -13.77
C ARG A 104 13.49 -6.40 -13.73
N LEU A 105 13.19 -7.70 -13.78
CA LEU A 105 14.20 -8.75 -13.72
C LEU A 105 15.26 -8.61 -14.82
N ASP A 106 14.83 -8.27 -16.03
CA ASP A 106 15.71 -8.08 -17.19
C ASP A 106 16.62 -6.87 -16.98
N ASP A 107 16.06 -5.74 -16.51
CA ASP A 107 16.81 -4.53 -16.17
C ASP A 107 17.80 -4.78 -15.02
N TYR A 108 17.40 -5.59 -14.04
CA TYR A 108 18.25 -5.99 -12.92
C TYR A 108 19.44 -6.82 -13.39
N TYR A 109 19.22 -7.77 -14.29
CA TYR A 109 20.29 -8.59 -14.88
C TYR A 109 21.26 -7.71 -15.68
N LEU A 110 20.72 -6.87 -16.57
CA LEU A 110 21.50 -5.97 -17.41
C LEU A 110 22.34 -5.00 -16.56
N PHE A 111 21.76 -4.45 -15.49
CA PHE A 111 22.45 -3.60 -14.54
C PHE A 111 23.67 -4.30 -13.92
N HIS A 112 23.51 -5.54 -13.44
CA HIS A 112 24.60 -6.30 -12.83
C HIS A 112 25.69 -6.67 -13.84
N GLU A 113 25.31 -7.01 -15.07
CA GLU A 113 26.27 -7.34 -16.12
C GLU A 113 27.11 -6.13 -16.52
N LEU A 114 26.47 -4.98 -16.76
CA LEU A 114 27.15 -3.73 -17.08
C LEU A 114 28.06 -3.27 -15.93
N LEU A 115 27.60 -3.38 -14.68
CA LEU A 115 28.40 -3.05 -13.51
C LEU A 115 29.63 -3.96 -13.39
N LYS A 116 29.47 -5.26 -13.62
CA LYS A 116 30.57 -6.23 -13.61
C LYS A 116 31.59 -5.95 -14.71
N ASN A 117 31.12 -5.65 -15.93
CA ASN A 117 31.95 -5.29 -17.08
C ASN A 117 32.68 -3.95 -16.89
N TYR A 118 32.03 -2.98 -16.24
CA TYR A 118 32.68 -1.74 -15.89
C TYR A 118 33.76 -1.97 -14.82
N LYS A 119 33.41 -2.66 -13.74
CA LYS A 119 34.32 -2.97 -12.62
C LYS A 119 35.59 -3.67 -13.08
N SER A 120 35.48 -4.67 -13.97
CA SER A 120 36.63 -5.43 -14.48
C SER A 120 37.62 -4.58 -15.30
N LYS A 121 37.16 -3.46 -15.88
CA LYS A 121 37.99 -2.52 -16.65
C LYS A 121 38.61 -1.40 -15.79
N GLN A 122 38.29 -1.32 -14.50
CA GLN A 122 38.81 -0.28 -13.61
C GLN A 122 40.05 -0.74 -12.81
N SER A 123 40.80 0.24 -12.31
CA SER A 123 41.89 0.00 -11.36
C SER A 123 41.38 -0.59 -10.04
N MET A 124 42.26 -1.30 -9.33
CA MET A 124 41.94 -1.97 -8.07
C MET A 124 41.37 -1.00 -7.01
N GLU A 125 41.92 0.22 -6.92
CA GLU A 125 41.39 1.28 -6.03
C GLU A 125 39.96 1.71 -6.41
N LYS A 126 39.65 1.82 -7.71
CA LYS A 126 38.29 2.16 -8.18
C LYS A 126 37.31 1.01 -7.94
N GLN A 127 37.75 -0.23 -8.08
CA GLN A 127 36.90 -1.40 -7.78
C GLN A 127 36.47 -1.40 -6.32
N GLU A 128 37.38 -1.09 -5.39
CA GLU A 128 37.08 -0.96 -3.97
C GLU A 128 36.08 0.18 -3.69
N LEU A 129 36.23 1.33 -4.36
CA LEU A 129 35.26 2.43 -4.24
C LEU A 129 33.86 2.05 -4.76
N ILE A 130 33.78 1.23 -5.81
CA ILE A 130 32.51 0.70 -6.33
C ILE A 130 31.88 -0.27 -5.33
N ASP A 131 32.66 -1.17 -4.73
CA ASP A 131 32.15 -2.11 -3.73
C ASP A 131 31.62 -1.38 -2.49
N ARG A 132 32.34 -0.36 -2.03
CA ARG A 132 31.90 0.51 -0.93
C ARG A 132 30.64 1.30 -1.29
N LEU A 133 30.50 1.72 -2.55
CA LEU A 133 29.28 2.37 -3.03
C LEU A 133 28.08 1.42 -2.99
N MET A 134 28.25 0.17 -3.46
CA MET A 134 27.21 -0.85 -3.45
C MET A 134 26.83 -1.26 -2.01
N GLY A 135 27.78 -1.22 -1.07
CA GLY A 135 27.53 -1.39 0.36
C GLY A 135 26.83 -0.21 1.04
N GLY A 136 26.57 0.90 0.33
CA GLY A 136 25.89 2.08 0.86
C GLY A 136 26.77 3.05 1.64
N GLU A 137 28.09 2.82 1.68
CA GLU A 137 29.03 3.60 2.47
C GLU A 137 29.20 5.04 1.96
N VAL A 138 29.62 5.93 2.85
CA VAL A 138 29.96 7.33 2.52
C VAL A 138 31.47 7.48 2.44
N PHE A 139 31.97 7.96 1.30
CA PHE A 139 33.39 8.18 1.07
C PHE A 139 33.64 9.45 0.23
N ARG A 140 34.85 9.99 0.30
CA ARG A 140 35.26 11.17 -0.51
C ARG A 140 35.26 10.79 -1.98
N GLY A 141 34.61 11.61 -2.81
CA GLY A 141 34.49 11.35 -4.26
C GLY A 141 33.23 10.55 -4.67
N ARG A 142 32.37 10.15 -3.73
CA ARG A 142 31.11 9.43 -4.01
C ARG A 142 30.23 10.11 -5.08
N LYS A 143 30.07 11.44 -5.00
CA LYS A 143 29.28 12.20 -6.00
C LYS A 143 29.90 12.16 -7.41
N ALA A 144 31.22 12.11 -7.52
CA ALA A 144 31.90 12.01 -8.81
C ALA A 144 31.71 10.61 -9.40
N LEU A 145 31.87 9.56 -8.59
CA LEU A 145 31.64 8.18 -9.00
C LEU A 145 30.18 7.95 -9.45
N LEU A 146 29.21 8.53 -8.73
CA LEU A 146 27.80 8.47 -9.14
C LEU A 146 27.53 9.17 -10.48
N ARG A 147 28.23 10.27 -10.79
CA ARG A 147 28.13 10.93 -12.10
C ARG A 147 28.74 10.08 -13.21
N GLU A 148 29.88 9.44 -12.96
CA GLU A 148 30.49 8.50 -13.91
C GLU A 148 29.55 7.33 -14.20
N LEU A 149 29.00 6.70 -13.15
CA LEU A 149 28.05 5.60 -13.29
C LEU A 149 26.76 6.04 -13.99
N SER A 150 26.28 7.27 -13.76
CA SER A 150 25.11 7.81 -14.46
C SER A 150 25.29 7.93 -15.96
N LEU A 151 26.52 8.09 -16.46
CA LEU A 151 26.79 8.11 -17.91
C LEU A 151 26.77 6.69 -18.50
N ILE A 152 27.28 5.74 -17.73
CA ILE A 152 27.34 4.32 -18.11
C ILE A 152 25.95 3.69 -18.12
N PHE A 153 25.12 4.02 -17.13
CA PHE A 153 23.74 3.55 -17.01
C PHE A 153 22.73 4.51 -17.67
N SER A 154 23.16 5.29 -18.67
CA SER A 154 22.28 6.25 -19.36
C SER A 154 21.07 5.60 -20.04
N GLU A 155 21.15 4.30 -20.34
CA GLU A 155 20.08 3.50 -20.93
C GLU A 155 18.95 3.13 -19.95
N PHE A 156 19.16 3.26 -18.63
CA PHE A 156 18.16 2.94 -17.58
C PHE A 156 17.32 4.15 -17.14
N ARG A 157 17.34 5.25 -17.90
CA ARG A 157 16.77 6.53 -17.49
C ARG A 157 15.29 6.69 -17.82
#